data_AF-A0A972IKV9-F1
#
_entry.id   AF-A0A972IKV9-F1
#
_cell.length_a   1.000
_cell.length_b   1.000
_cell.length_c   1.000
_cell.angle_alpha   90.00
_cell.angle_beta   90.00
_cell.angle_gamma   90.00
#
_symmetry.space_group_name_H-M   'P 1'
#
loop_
_entity.id
_entity.type
_entity.pdbx_description
1 polymer ?
#
loop_
_entity_poly.entity_id
_entity_poly.type
_entity_poly.pdbx_seq_one_letter_code
_entity_poly.pdbx_strand_id
1 'polypeptide(L)' 'MLRYFVAGNLWAFVAIVLTLGRRPWRASPARYEFLGYGSLDPISYNLIIAFCVTAAAIFFLLAWKTQQKQ' A
#
# COMPACT_ATOMS: atom_id res chain seq x y z
N MET A 1 15.16 3.71 -15.39
CA MET A 1 13.87 4.41 -15.35
C MET A 1 12.70 3.46 -15.21
N LEU A 2 12.52 2.51 -16.13
CA LEU A 2 11.42 1.53 -16.09
C LEU A 2 11.30 0.79 -14.73
N ARG A 3 12.43 0.41 -14.11
CA ARG A 3 12.45 -0.32 -12.84
C ARG A 3 11.81 0.44 -11.66
N TYR A 4 12.11 1.73 -11.50
CA TYR A 4 11.54 2.55 -10.42
C TYR A 4 10.08 2.90 -10.67
N PHE A 5 9.71 3.12 -11.94
CA PHE A 5 8.32 3.34 -12.31
C PHE A 5 7.46 2.09 -12.08
N VAL A 6 7.95 0.90 -12.47
CA VAL A 6 7.27 -0.38 -12.21
C VAL A 6 7.18 -0.65 -10.71
N ALA A 7 8.24 -0.40 -9.94
CA ALA A 7 8.21 -0.56 -8.48
C ALA A 7 7.18 0.37 -7.82
N GLY A 8 7.13 1.66 -8.22
CA GLY A 8 6.16 2.62 -7.70
C GLY A 8 4.71 2.21 -8.00
N ASN A 9 4.44 1.77 -9.23
CA ASN A 9 3.11 1.28 -9.61
C ASN A 9 2.73 -0.02 -8.88
N LEU A 10 3.67 -0.94 -8.66
CA LEU A 10 3.42 -2.17 -7.89
C LEU A 10 3.01 -1.85 -6.45
N TRP A 11 3.76 -0.98 -5.77
CA TRP A 11 3.44 -0.56 -4.40
C TRP A 11 2.13 0.22 -4.32
N ALA A 12 1.84 1.09 -5.30
CA ALA A 12 0.57 1.79 -5.38
C ALA A 12 -0.60 0.81 -5.59
N PHE A 13 -0.44 -0.19 -6.46
CA PHE A 13 -1.46 -1.22 -6.69
C PHE A 13 -1.74 -2.02 -5.42
N VAL A 14 -0.70 -2.44 -4.69
CA VAL A 14 -0.85 -3.13 -3.40
C VAL A 14 -1.57 -2.25 -2.38
N ALA A 15 -1.24 -0.96 -2.29
CA ALA A 15 -1.92 -0.02 -1.39
C ALA A 15 -3.41 0.12 -1.74
N ILE A 16 -3.75 0.18 -3.04
CA ILE A 16 -5.14 0.25 -3.50
C ILE A 16 -5.90 -1.03 -3.13
N VAL A 17 -5.32 -2.20 -3.39
CA VAL A 17 -5.92 -3.50 -3.05
C VAL A 17 -6.17 -3.61 -1.54
N LEU A 18 -5.21 -3.18 -0.71
CA LEU A 18 -5.38 -3.19 0.74
C LEU A 18 -6.43 -2.18 1.20
N THR A 19 -6.53 -1.03 0.56
CA THR A 19 -7.54 -0.01 0.91
C THR A 19 -8.94 -0.49 0.53
N LEU A 20 -9.12 -1.05 -0.67
CA LEU A 20 -10.39 -1.61 -1.15
C LEU A 20 -10.78 -2.92 -0.45
N GLY A 21 -9.79 -3.73 -0.06
CA GLY A 21 -9.96 -4.99 0.65
C GLY A 21 -10.31 -4.83 2.13
N ARG A 22 -10.37 -3.59 2.64
CA ARG A 22 -10.72 -3.29 4.03
C ARG A 22 -12.16 -3.70 4.32
N ARG A 23 -12.34 -4.89 4.89
CA ARG A 23 -13.64 -5.41 5.33
C ARG A 23 -13.68 -5.53 6.85
N PRO A 24 -14.80 -5.15 7.50
CA PRO A 24 -14.96 -5.34 8.94
C PRO A 24 -15.03 -6.84 9.26
N TRP A 25 -14.30 -7.28 10.29
CA TRP A 25 -14.27 -8.67 10.72
C TRP A 25 -15.63 -9.09 11.29
N ARG A 26 -16.22 -10.17 10.76
CA ARG A 26 -17.57 -10.62 11.12
C ARG A 26 -17.77 -10.89 12.61
N ALA A 27 -16.74 -11.36 13.32
CA ALA A 27 -16.85 -11.71 14.74
C ALA A 27 -16.59 -10.55 15.70
N SER A 28 -16.03 -9.43 15.22
CA SER A 28 -15.76 -8.27 16.05
C SER A 28 -15.57 -7.02 15.17
N PRO A 29 -16.49 -6.05 15.21
CA PRO A 29 -16.46 -4.87 14.34
C PRO A 29 -15.25 -3.95 14.62
N ALA A 30 -14.52 -4.18 15.71
CA ALA A 30 -13.32 -3.43 16.07
C ALA A 30 -12.06 -3.88 15.32
N ARG A 31 -12.13 -4.91 14.46
CA ARG A 31 -10.98 -5.44 13.69
C ARG A 31 -11.27 -5.53 12.20
N TYR A 32 -10.23 -5.46 11.39
CA TYR A 32 -10.35 -5.63 9.93
C TYR A 32 -9.87 -7.01 9.49
N GLU A 33 -10.56 -7.57 8.50
CA GLU A 33 -10.13 -8.76 7.77
C GLU A 33 -8.92 -8.42 6.89
N PHE A 34 -7.84 -9.20 7.01
CA PHE A 34 -6.71 -9.10 6.10
C PHE A 34 -6.90 -10.09 4.95
N LEU A 35 -7.42 -9.62 3.82
CA LEU A 35 -7.59 -10.43 2.60
C LEU A 35 -8.39 -11.74 2.83
N GLY A 36 -9.35 -11.73 3.77
CA GLY A 36 -10.17 -12.90 4.12
C GLY A 36 -9.54 -13.89 5.11
N TYR A 37 -8.30 -13.65 5.57
CA TYR A 37 -7.62 -14.50 6.54
C TYR A 37 -7.13 -13.69 7.74
N GLY A 38 -7.67 -14.02 8.92
CA GLY A 38 -7.26 -13.41 10.19
C GLY A 38 -7.76 -11.98 10.41
N SER A 39 -7.76 -11.58 11.68
CA SER A 39 -8.18 -10.26 12.13
C SER A 39 -6.96 -9.42 12.47
N LEU A 40 -6.82 -8.25 11.86
CA LEU A 40 -5.77 -7.28 12.17
C LEU A 40 -6.37 -6.08 12.90
N ASP A 41 -5.59 -5.53 13.83
CA ASP A 41 -5.96 -4.29 14.52
C ASP A 41 -6.03 -3.12 13.52
N PRO A 42 -7.01 -2.20 13.64
CA PRO A 42 -7.16 -1.04 12.77
C PRO A 42 -5.88 -0.22 12.61
N ILE A 43 -5.11 -0.04 13.68
CA ILE A 43 -3.88 0.74 13.67
C ILE A 43 -2.83 0.03 12.81
N SER A 44 -2.66 -1.28 13.04
CA SER A 44 -1.70 -2.09 12.29
C SER A 44 -2.06 -2.14 10.80
N TYR A 45 -3.34 -2.28 10.46
CA TYR A 45 -3.80 -2.26 9.07
C TYR A 45 -3.52 -0.92 8.38
N ASN A 46 -3.80 0.20 9.06
CA ASN A 46 -3.51 1.52 8.54
C ASN A 46 -2.01 1.79 8.38
N LEU A 47 -1.17 1.29 9.30
CA LEU A 47 0.29 1.40 9.19
C LEU A 47 0.82 0.65 7.96
N ILE A 48 0.28 -0.54 7.65
CA ILE A 48 0.66 -1.29 6.45
C ILE A 48 0.31 -0.50 5.18
N ILE A 49 -0.88 0.09 5.12
CA ILE A 49 -1.27 0.95 3.98
C ILE A 49 -0.35 2.16 3.89
N ALA A 50 -0.10 2.86 4.99
CA ALA A 50 0.78 4.02 5.03
C ALA A 50 2.21 3.68 4.57
N PHE A 51 2.73 2.51 4.95
CA PHE A 51 4.01 2.00 4.48
C PHE A 51 4.00 1.76 2.96
N CYS A 52 2.96 1.12 2.41
CA CYS A 52 2.86 0.89 0.98
C CYS A 52 2.78 2.19 0.17
N VAL A 53 2.03 3.18 0.66
CA VAL A 53 1.90 4.50 0.03
C VAL A 53 3.20 5.28 0.08
N THR A 54 3.90 5.28 1.22
CA THR A 54 5.20 5.97 1.35
C THR A 54 6.26 5.33 0.47
N ALA A 55 6.31 4.00 0.39
CA ALA A 55 7.19 3.28 -0.55
C ALA A 55 6.89 3.67 -2.00
N ALA A 56 5.61 3.67 -2.42
CA ALA A 56 5.21 4.10 -3.75
C ALA A 56 5.66 5.55 -4.05
N ALA A 57 5.43 6.48 -3.11
CA ALA A 57 5.81 7.88 -3.26
C ALA A 57 7.33 8.06 -3.42
N ILE A 58 8.14 7.34 -2.63
CA ILE A 58 9.61 7.38 -2.74
C ILE A 58 10.05 6.88 -4.13
N PHE A 59 9.50 5.77 -4.62
CA PHE A 59 9.85 5.26 -5.95
C PHE A 59 9.42 6.20 -7.09
N PHE A 60 8.28 6.88 -6.97
CA PHE A 60 7.88 7.92 -7.92
C PHE A 60 8.81 9.15 -7.87
N LEU A 61 9.22 9.59 -6.69
CA LEU A 61 10.20 10.68 -6.54
C LEU A 61 11.56 10.32 -7.16
N LEU A 62 12.02 9.08 -6.97
CA LEU A 62 13.26 8.58 -7.58
C LEU A 62 13.14 8.49 -9.10
N ALA A 63 12.00 8.03 -9.62
CA ALA A 63 11.72 8.01 -11.06
C ALA A 63 11.71 9.42 -11.65
N TRP A 64 11.11 10.39 -10.96
CA TRP A 64 11.09 11.80 -11.37
C TRP A 64 12.48 12.41 -11.42
N LYS A 65 13.29 12.23 -10.36
CA LYS A 65 14.67 12.74 -10.33
C LYS A 65 15.56 12.11 -11.39
N THR A 66 15.30 10.86 -11.80
CA THR A 66 16.04 10.25 -12.90
C THR A 66 15.63 10.83 -14.26
N GLN A 67 14.35 11.17 -14.46
CA GLN A 67 13.87 11.81 -15.69
C GLN A 67 14.48 13.20 -15.91
N GLN A 68 14.61 14.03 -14.86
CA GLN A 68 15.23 15.36 -14.96
C GLN A 68 16.74 15.36 -15.28
N LYS A 69 17.40 14.19 -15.22
CA LYS A 69 18.83 14.05 -15.52
C LYS A 69 19.12 13.66 -16.98
N GLN A 70 18.10 13.35 -17.78
CA GLN A 70 18.22 13.11 -19.22
C GLN A 70 17.84 14.36 -20.01
#